data_AF-A0A0F9TKN0-F1
#
_entry.id   AF-A0A0F9TKN0-F1
#
_cell.length_a   1.000
_cell.length_b   1.000
_cell.length_c   1.000
_cell.angle_alpha   90.00
_cell.angle_beta   90.00
_cell.angle_gamma   90.00
#
_symmetry.space_group_name_H-M   'P 1'
#
loop_
_entity.id
_entity.type
_entity.pdbx_description
1 polymer ?
#
loop_
_entity_poly.entity_id
_entity_poly.type
_entity_poly.pdbx_seq_one_letter_code
_entity_poly.pdbx_strand_id
1 'polypeptide(L)'
;MAGEHAQYECPECGKPTLHTRPLVPFNDILHLLLSAFLCGAWIPFWLLLSASHNKYPEPFRCTQCGHVPGHLPGAITMKQHAASVAAKRTAKIDASIRREQKRRAQEPWRRMRQERRRATKAKLAALARRLPGQVDAAMRAAAGKGNDILYHFFQVALGVVVIGGAVLACYAFLIWPWTK
;
A
#
# COMPACT_ATOMS: atom_id res chain seq x y z
N MET A 1 -36.18 9.27 18.78
CA MET A 1 -35.65 10.65 18.79
C MET A 1 -35.41 11.05 17.34
N ALA A 2 -36.15 12.03 16.82
CA ALA A 2 -35.92 12.54 15.47
C ALA A 2 -34.70 13.47 15.50
N GLY A 3 -33.73 13.26 14.61
CA GLY A 3 -32.57 14.11 14.44
C GLY A 3 -32.46 14.54 12.99
N GLU A 4 -31.90 15.72 12.76
CA GLU A 4 -31.53 16.13 11.40
C GLU A 4 -30.17 15.55 11.05
N HIS A 5 -30.04 15.12 9.80
CA HIS A 5 -28.85 14.49 9.27
C HIS A 5 -28.37 15.22 8.03
N ALA A 6 -27.08 15.55 7.99
CA ALA A 6 -26.44 16.14 6.83
C ALA A 6 -25.11 15.41 6.54
N GLN A 7 -24.75 15.28 5.27
CA GLN A 7 -23.48 14.66 4.85
C GLN A 7 -22.58 15.73 4.25
N TYR A 8 -21.37 15.88 4.78
CA TYR A 8 -20.32 16.74 4.24
C TYR A 8 -18.95 16.27 4.74
N GLU A 9 -17.88 16.80 4.14
CA GLU A 9 -16.52 16.46 4.53
C GLU A 9 -16.16 17.11 5.88
N CYS A 10 -15.76 16.29 6.86
CA CYS A 10 -15.32 16.81 8.16
C CYS A 10 -13.86 17.29 8.05
N PRO A 11 -13.54 18.53 8.45
CA PRO A 11 -12.19 19.08 8.34
C PRO A 11 -11.17 18.38 9.25
N GLU A 12 -11.62 17.79 10.35
CA GLU A 12 -10.78 17.02 11.28
C GLU A 12 -10.52 15.60 10.77
N CYS A 13 -11.56 14.94 10.24
CA CYS A 13 -11.43 13.55 9.75
C CYS A 13 -10.85 13.46 8.33
N GLY A 14 -10.98 14.50 7.51
CA GLY A 14 -10.58 14.51 6.10
C GLY A 14 -11.32 13.46 5.26
N LYS A 15 -12.56 13.14 5.65
CA LYS A 15 -13.43 12.13 5.00
C LYS A 15 -14.87 12.65 4.99
N PRO A 16 -15.71 12.25 4.02
CA PRO A 16 -17.13 12.51 4.05
C PRO A 16 -17.75 11.76 5.24
N THR A 17 -18.35 12.50 6.18
CA THR A 17 -18.96 11.93 7.38
C THR A 17 -20.40 12.41 7.54
N LEU A 18 -21.22 11.57 8.18
CA LEU A 18 -22.55 11.97 8.60
C LEU A 18 -22.45 12.90 9.81
N HIS A 19 -23.13 14.03 9.74
CA HIS A 19 -23.26 14.94 10.87
C HIS A 19 -24.70 14.95 11.34
N THR A 20 -24.89 14.97 12.66
CA THR A 20 -26.20 14.90 13.29
C THR A 20 -26.43 16.11 14.18
N ARG A 21 -27.63 16.65 14.12
CA ARG A 21 -28.12 17.65 15.07
C ARG A 21 -29.26 17.06 15.88
N PRO A 22 -29.20 17.07 17.22
CA PRO A 22 -30.36 16.74 18.03
C PRO A 22 -31.43 17.82 17.80
N LEU A 23 -32.59 17.42 17.30
CA LEU A 23 -33.78 18.26 17.46
C LEU A 23 -34.26 18.04 18.88
N VAL A 24 -34.27 19.09 19.68
CA VAL A 24 -34.99 19.06 20.95
C VAL A 24 -36.46 18.87 20.58
N PRO A 25 -37.10 17.73 20.92
CA PRO A 25 -38.48 17.50 20.56
C PRO A 25 -39.33 18.50 21.33
N PHE A 26 -39.85 19.50 20.63
CA PHE A 26 -40.81 20.43 21.21
C PHE A 26 -42.12 19.66 21.38
N ASN A 27 -42.58 19.50 22.62
CA ASN A 27 -43.72 18.63 22.92
C ASN A 27 -45.05 19.38 22.69
N ASP A 28 -45.46 19.51 21.44
CA ASP A 28 -46.65 20.26 21.03
C ASP A 28 -47.93 19.80 21.75
N ILE A 29 -48.05 18.49 22.05
CA ILE A 29 -49.22 17.90 22.70
C ILE A 29 -49.40 18.48 24.11
N LEU A 30 -48.32 18.66 24.86
CA LEU A 30 -48.39 19.22 26.22
C LEU A 30 -48.85 20.68 26.20
N HIS A 31 -48.35 21.47 25.23
CA HIS A 31 -48.75 22.87 25.07
C HIS A 31 -50.21 23.03 24.61
N LEU A 32 -50.70 22.12 23.77
CA LEU A 32 -52.11 22.05 23.39
C LEU A 32 -52.99 21.69 24.60
N LEU A 33 -52.58 20.73 25.42
CA LEU A 33 -53.33 20.33 26.60
C LEU A 33 -53.42 21.48 27.63
N LEU A 34 -52.30 22.17 27.90
CA LEU A 34 -52.31 23.36 28.77
C LEU A 34 -53.21 24.47 28.23
N SER A 35 -53.21 24.69 26.91
CA SER A 35 -54.10 25.65 26.27
C SER A 35 -55.57 25.27 26.46
N ALA A 36 -55.92 24.00 26.37
CA ALA A 36 -57.29 23.53 26.62
C ALA A 36 -57.70 23.71 28.10
N PHE A 37 -56.83 23.35 29.04
CA PHE A 37 -57.12 23.48 30.48
C PHE A 37 -57.21 24.92 30.96
N LEU A 38 -56.43 25.83 30.36
CA LEU A 38 -56.39 27.24 30.72
C LEU A 38 -57.28 28.11 29.82
N CYS A 39 -58.24 27.53 29.11
CA CYS A 39 -59.16 28.23 28.20
C CYS A 39 -58.46 29.18 27.21
N GLY A 40 -57.30 28.78 26.70
CA GLY A 40 -56.49 29.56 25.75
C GLY A 40 -55.57 30.60 26.39
N ALA A 41 -55.61 30.84 27.70
CA ALA A 41 -54.73 31.80 28.38
C ALA A 41 -53.24 31.45 28.28
N TRP A 42 -52.90 30.19 27.98
CA TRP A 42 -51.53 29.71 27.78
C TRP A 42 -50.93 30.04 26.40
N ILE A 43 -51.78 30.29 25.40
CA ILE A 43 -51.37 30.51 24.01
C ILE A 43 -50.34 31.66 23.86
N PRO A 44 -50.49 32.86 24.47
CA PRO A 44 -49.50 33.92 24.34
C PRO A 44 -48.14 33.53 24.92
N PHE A 45 -48.11 32.80 26.04
CA PHE A 45 -46.86 32.32 26.64
C PHE A 45 -46.17 31.27 25.76
N TRP A 46 -46.97 30.38 25.15
CA TRP A 46 -46.48 29.40 24.19
C TRP A 46 -45.83 30.07 22.96
N LEU A 47 -46.47 31.08 22.36
CA LEU A 47 -45.90 31.81 21.22
C LEU A 47 -44.58 32.51 21.57
N LEU A 48 -44.47 33.10 22.77
CA LEU A 48 -43.24 33.72 23.27
C LEU A 48 -42.11 32.70 23.43
N LEU A 49 -42.41 31.51 23.97
CA LEU A 49 -41.43 30.43 24.11
C LEU A 49 -41.02 29.84 22.76
N SER A 50 -41.94 29.63 21.83
CA SER A 50 -41.63 29.14 20.49
C SER A 50 -40.76 30.12 19.72
N ALA A 51 -41.00 31.43 19.87
CA ALA A 51 -40.19 32.47 19.24
C ALA A 51 -38.77 32.57 19.83
N SER A 52 -38.56 32.21 21.09
CA SER A 52 -37.24 32.23 21.73
C SER A 52 -36.43 30.96 21.43
N HIS A 53 -37.09 29.79 21.36
CA HIS A 53 -36.43 28.51 21.09
C HIS A 53 -35.87 28.38 19.66
N ASN A 54 -36.40 29.12 18.69
CA ASN A 54 -35.97 29.01 17.30
C ASN A 54 -34.72 29.84 16.94
N LYS A 55 -34.19 30.63 17.89
CA LYS A 55 -33.12 31.60 17.59
C LYS A 55 -31.74 30.99 17.40
N TYR A 56 -31.47 29.81 17.96
CA TYR A 56 -30.16 29.18 17.88
C TYR A 56 -30.31 27.66 17.72
N PRO A 57 -30.50 27.16 16.49
CA PRO A 57 -30.42 25.72 16.28
C PRO A 57 -29.03 25.22 16.70
N GLU A 58 -29.00 24.13 17.47
CA GLU A 58 -27.75 23.44 17.80
C GLU A 58 -26.94 23.18 16.52
N PRO A 59 -25.61 23.35 16.52
CA PRO A 59 -24.84 23.10 15.33
C PRO A 59 -24.73 21.59 15.05
N PHE A 60 -24.59 21.21 13.78
CA PHE A 60 -24.38 19.83 13.37
C PHE A 60 -23.07 19.28 13.95
N ARG A 61 -23.07 18.06 14.50
CA ARG A 61 -21.89 17.44 15.10
C ARG A 61 -21.46 16.22 14.29
N CYS A 62 -20.16 16.07 14.04
CA CYS A 62 -19.62 14.90 13.35
C CYS A 62 -19.83 13.63 14.19
N THR A 63 -20.43 12.58 13.63
CA THR A 63 -20.67 11.32 14.37
C THR A 63 -19.40 10.54 14.68
N GLN A 64 -18.30 10.82 13.98
CA GLN A 64 -17.04 10.11 14.13
C GLN A 64 -16.12 10.78 15.15
N CYS A 65 -15.94 12.11 15.07
CA CYS A 65 -15.00 12.85 15.92
C CYS A 65 -15.64 13.89 16.84
N GLY A 66 -16.95 14.15 16.73
CA GLY A 66 -17.66 15.15 17.53
C GLY A 66 -17.43 16.61 17.13
N HIS A 67 -16.64 16.88 16.08
CA HIS A 67 -16.35 18.25 15.63
C HIS A 67 -17.60 19.00 15.18
N VAL A 68 -17.65 20.29 15.49
CA VAL A 68 -18.77 21.21 15.24
C VAL A 68 -18.33 22.28 14.24
N PRO A 69 -18.81 22.27 12.99
CA PRO A 69 -18.43 23.27 12.00
C PRO A 69 -19.05 24.63 12.35
N GLY A 70 -18.25 25.69 12.23
CA GLY A 70 -18.68 27.07 12.52
C GLY A 70 -18.45 27.50 13.98
N HIS A 71 -18.24 26.56 14.91
CA HIS A 71 -17.71 26.89 16.23
C HIS A 71 -16.18 26.87 16.15
N LEU A 72 -15.60 27.93 15.59
CA LEU A 72 -14.15 28.14 15.64
C LEU A 72 -13.80 28.59 17.08
N PRO A 73 -13.04 27.82 17.87
CA PRO A 73 -12.29 28.41 18.98
C PRO A 73 -11.22 29.32 18.37
N GLY A 74 -11.57 30.59 18.12
CA GLY A 74 -10.68 31.62 17.59
C GLY A 74 -10.43 31.54 16.09
N ALA A 75 -10.45 32.69 15.42
CA ALA A 75 -10.21 32.90 13.99
C ALA A 75 -8.78 32.52 13.49
N ILE A 76 -8.02 31.77 14.28
CA ILE A 76 -6.62 31.39 14.02
C ILE A 76 -6.54 30.07 13.24
N THR A 77 -7.58 29.23 13.24
CA THR A 77 -7.46 27.82 12.85
C THR A 77 -7.58 27.52 11.34
N MET A 78 -8.28 28.32 10.53
CA MET A 78 -8.38 28.02 9.09
C MET A 78 -7.06 28.26 8.32
N LYS A 79 -6.33 29.33 8.64
CA LYS A 79 -4.99 29.59 8.05
C LYS A 79 -3.99 28.51 8.46
N GLN A 80 -4.05 28.07 9.72
CA GLN A 80 -3.20 27.00 10.23
C GLN A 80 -3.54 25.64 9.60
N HIS A 81 -4.84 25.33 9.44
CA HIS A 81 -5.28 24.11 8.75
C HIS A 81 -4.85 24.11 7.29
N ALA A 82 -5.10 25.19 6.55
CA ALA A 82 -4.66 25.34 5.16
C ALA A 82 -3.14 25.20 5.02
N ALA A 83 -2.36 25.81 5.91
CA ALA A 83 -0.90 25.66 5.94
C ALA A 83 -0.48 24.21 6.23
N SER A 84 -1.14 23.53 7.17
CA SER A 84 -0.84 22.11 7.48
C SER A 84 -1.16 21.18 6.31
N VAL A 85 -2.25 21.43 5.58
CA VAL A 85 -2.64 20.67 4.39
C VAL A 85 -1.65 20.93 3.25
N ALA A 86 -1.24 22.19 3.03
CA ALA A 86 -0.23 22.54 2.05
C ALA A 86 1.12 21.87 2.37
N ALA A 87 1.56 21.90 3.63
CA ALA A 87 2.79 21.25 4.08
C ALA A 87 2.77 19.73 3.89
N LYS A 88 1.63 19.07 4.15
CA LYS A 88 1.48 17.63 3.88
C LYS A 88 1.58 17.32 2.38
N ARG A 89 1.03 18.17 1.52
CA ARG A 89 1.11 17.99 0.05
C ARG A 89 2.55 18.16 -0.46
N THR A 90 3.27 19.19 -0.02
CA THR A 90 4.68 19.39 -0.41
C THR A 90 5.57 18.27 0.10
N ALA A 91 5.41 17.83 1.35
CA ALA A 91 6.17 16.70 1.90
C ALA A 91 5.97 15.40 1.10
N LYS A 92 4.74 15.14 0.61
CA LYS A 92 4.44 13.99 -0.25
C LYS A 92 5.15 14.09 -1.61
N ILE A 93 5.15 15.28 -2.22
CA ILE A 93 5.86 15.54 -3.48
C ILE A 93 7.37 15.34 -3.29
N ASP A 94 7.95 15.91 -2.24
CA ASP A 94 9.39 15.78 -1.93
C ASP A 94 9.80 14.33 -1.67
N ALA A 95 8.92 13.54 -1.03
CA ALA A 95 9.16 12.11 -0.84
C ALA A 95 9.20 11.37 -2.17
N SER A 96 8.33 11.74 -3.12
CA SER A 96 8.30 11.13 -4.46
C SER A 96 9.54 11.48 -5.29
N ILE A 97 9.99 12.75 -5.24
CA ILE A 97 11.21 13.23 -5.90
C ILE A 97 12.43 12.50 -5.33
N ARG A 98 12.54 12.36 -4.00
CA ARG A 98 13.64 11.62 -3.36
C ARG A 98 13.69 10.16 -3.77
N ARG A 99 12.53 9.50 -3.95
CA ARG A 99 12.48 8.10 -4.44
C ARG A 99 12.94 7.99 -5.89
N GLU A 100 12.51 8.92 -6.74
CA GLU A 100 12.92 9.01 -8.15
C GLU A 100 14.44 9.22 -8.29
N GLN A 101 14.99 10.17 -7.53
CA GLN A 101 16.43 10.44 -7.49
C GLN A 101 17.23 9.20 -7.07
N LYS A 102 16.78 8.48 -6.03
CA LYS A 102 17.39 7.19 -5.64
C LYS A 102 17.32 6.15 -6.75
N ARG A 103 16.21 6.05 -7.49
CA ARG A 103 16.09 5.11 -8.62
C ARG A 103 17.10 5.45 -9.71
N ARG A 104 17.19 6.72 -10.10
CA ARG A 104 18.15 7.21 -11.10
C ARG A 104 19.60 6.98 -10.67
N ALA A 105 19.93 7.25 -9.40
CA ALA A 105 21.26 7.00 -8.85
C ALA A 105 21.65 5.51 -8.86
N GLN A 106 20.67 4.60 -8.72
CA GLN A 106 20.91 3.15 -8.78
C GLN A 106 20.97 2.58 -10.20
N GLU A 107 20.52 3.32 -11.21
CA GLU A 107 20.41 2.81 -12.58
C GLU A 107 21.76 2.42 -13.21
N PRO A 108 22.85 3.22 -13.08
CA PRO A 108 24.17 2.85 -13.61
C PRO A 108 24.68 1.53 -13.03
N TRP A 109 24.51 1.33 -11.72
CA TRP A 109 24.89 0.09 -11.04
C TRP A 109 24.08 -1.12 -11.52
N ARG A 110 22.78 -0.94 -11.80
CA ARG A 110 21.94 -2.00 -12.38
C ARG A 110 22.41 -2.36 -13.78
N ARG A 111 22.71 -1.37 -14.63
CA ARG A 111 23.26 -1.58 -15.98
C ARG A 111 24.60 -2.32 -15.94
N MET A 112 25.53 -1.85 -15.11
CA MET A 112 26.84 -2.49 -14.92
C MET A 112 26.71 -3.94 -14.43
N ARG A 113 25.81 -4.22 -13.49
CA ARG A 113 25.56 -5.58 -13.00
C ARG A 113 24.97 -6.48 -14.10
N GLN A 114 24.07 -5.96 -14.93
CA GLN A 114 23.52 -6.69 -16.07
C GLN A 114 24.57 -6.98 -17.13
N GLU A 115 25.43 -6.01 -17.44
CA GLU A 115 26.55 -6.17 -18.38
C GLU A 115 27.54 -7.22 -17.90
N ARG A 116 27.95 -7.17 -16.62
CA ARG A 116 28.81 -8.22 -16.03
C ARG A 116 28.16 -9.59 -16.14
N ARG A 117 26.87 -9.73 -15.83
CA ARG A 117 26.14 -10.99 -15.99
C ARG A 117 26.11 -11.47 -17.45
N ARG A 118 25.87 -10.58 -18.41
CA ARG A 118 25.90 -10.90 -19.86
C ARG A 118 27.29 -11.33 -20.31
N ALA A 119 28.33 -10.61 -19.91
CA ALA A 119 29.73 -10.96 -20.22
C ALA A 119 30.12 -12.31 -19.63
N THR A 120 29.72 -12.59 -18.38
CA THR A 120 30.01 -13.88 -17.73
C THR A 120 29.27 -15.02 -18.43
N LYS A 121 27.98 -14.83 -18.76
CA LYS A 121 27.22 -15.81 -19.56
C LYS A 121 27.84 -16.06 -20.94
N ALA A 122 28.30 -15.01 -21.63
CA ALA A 122 28.95 -15.14 -22.93
C ALA A 122 30.27 -15.91 -22.82
N LYS A 123 31.08 -15.65 -21.79
CA LYS A 123 32.32 -16.41 -21.50
C LYS A 123 32.02 -17.87 -21.23
N LEU A 124 31.04 -18.17 -20.37
CA LEU A 124 30.63 -19.55 -20.08
C LEU A 124 30.11 -20.26 -21.32
N ALA A 125 29.30 -19.59 -22.15
CA ALA A 125 28.81 -20.15 -23.41
C ALA A 125 29.93 -20.38 -24.45
N ALA A 126 30.97 -19.55 -24.45
CA ALA A 126 32.15 -19.76 -25.30
C ALA A 126 32.98 -20.95 -24.81
N LEU A 127 33.17 -21.09 -23.50
CA LEU A 127 33.86 -22.25 -22.90
C LEU A 127 33.10 -23.55 -23.15
N ALA A 128 31.78 -23.55 -22.95
CA ALA A 128 30.93 -24.71 -23.20
C ALA A 128 31.00 -25.21 -24.65
N ARG A 129 31.22 -24.32 -25.62
CA ARG A 129 31.41 -24.68 -27.03
C ARG A 129 32.81 -25.26 -27.34
N ARG A 130 33.84 -24.88 -26.57
CA ARG A 130 35.22 -25.37 -26.78
C ARG A 130 35.53 -26.68 -26.06
N LEU A 131 34.89 -26.91 -24.93
CA LEU A 131 35.14 -28.08 -24.07
C LEU A 131 34.98 -29.43 -24.77
N PRO A 132 33.92 -29.70 -25.57
CA PRO A 132 33.74 -31.02 -26.18
C PRO A 132 34.91 -31.41 -27.09
N GLY A 133 35.39 -30.47 -27.92
CA GLY A 133 36.51 -30.73 -28.82
C GLY A 133 37.84 -30.94 -28.10
N GLN A 134 38.10 -30.22 -27.00
CA GLN A 134 39.31 -30.42 -26.21
C GLN A 134 39.29 -31.75 -25.44
N VAL A 135 38.13 -32.11 -24.90
CA VAL A 135 37.92 -33.37 -24.17
C VAL A 135 38.04 -34.58 -25.10
N ASP A 136 37.43 -34.54 -26.28
CA ASP A 136 37.59 -35.60 -27.30
C ASP A 136 39.04 -35.72 -27.78
N ALA A 137 39.72 -34.59 -28.02
CA ALA A 137 41.12 -34.59 -28.44
C ALA A 137 42.04 -35.20 -27.37
N ALA A 138 41.83 -34.85 -26.10
CA ALA A 138 42.56 -35.43 -24.98
C ALA A 138 42.27 -36.94 -24.81
N MET A 139 41.01 -37.37 -24.95
CA MET A 139 40.66 -38.79 -24.90
C MET A 139 41.29 -39.59 -26.04
N ARG A 140 41.31 -39.06 -27.27
CA ARG A 140 42.00 -39.71 -28.40
C ARG A 140 43.52 -39.78 -28.20
N ALA A 141 44.12 -38.73 -27.62
CA ALA A 141 45.55 -38.74 -27.30
C ALA A 141 45.88 -39.80 -26.23
N ALA A 142 45.02 -39.95 -25.22
CA ALA A 142 45.21 -40.92 -24.13
C ALA A 142 44.97 -42.38 -24.58
N ALA A 143 44.03 -42.63 -25.49
CA ALA A 143 43.73 -43.97 -25.99
C ALA A 143 44.84 -44.56 -26.88
N GLY A 144 45.71 -43.71 -27.46
CA GLY A 144 46.74 -44.10 -28.42
C GLY A 144 46.17 -44.30 -29.83
N LYS A 145 47.04 -44.16 -30.85
CA LYS A 145 46.65 -44.30 -32.26
C LYS A 145 46.21 -45.74 -32.55
N GLY A 146 44.96 -45.92 -33.00
CA GLY A 146 44.42 -47.19 -33.49
C GLY A 146 43.68 -48.05 -32.46
N ASN A 147 43.38 -47.54 -31.25
CA ASN A 147 42.74 -48.33 -30.20
C ASN A 147 41.32 -47.82 -29.85
N ASP A 148 40.37 -48.08 -30.75
CA ASP A 148 38.97 -47.61 -30.62
C ASP A 148 38.23 -48.17 -29.40
N ILE A 149 38.60 -49.38 -28.96
CA ILE A 149 37.98 -50.02 -27.78
C ILE A 149 38.26 -49.21 -26.51
N LEU A 150 39.51 -48.78 -26.33
CA LEU A 150 39.92 -47.96 -25.19
C LEU A 150 39.25 -46.58 -25.22
N TYR A 151 39.11 -45.99 -26.41
CA TYR A 151 38.39 -44.73 -26.57
C TYR A 151 36.91 -44.83 -26.15
N HIS A 152 36.19 -45.87 -26.60
CA HIS A 152 34.80 -46.09 -26.19
C HIS A 152 34.67 -46.34 -24.69
N PHE A 153 35.62 -47.04 -24.08
CA PHE A 153 35.62 -47.27 -22.64
C PHE A 153 35.73 -45.94 -21.87
N PHE A 154 36.64 -45.04 -22.28
CA PHE A 154 36.75 -43.71 -21.68
C PHE A 154 35.47 -42.87 -21.90
N GLN A 155 34.86 -42.95 -23.07
CA GLN A 155 33.63 -42.22 -23.39
C GLN A 155 32.46 -42.66 -22.48
N VAL A 156 32.28 -43.97 -22.27
CA VAL A 156 31.26 -44.51 -21.37
C VAL A 156 31.55 -44.13 -19.92
N ALA A 157 32.80 -44.29 -19.46
CA ALA A 157 33.20 -43.94 -18.10
C ALA A 157 32.95 -42.46 -17.79
N LEU A 158 33.31 -41.55 -18.72
CA LEU A 158 33.04 -40.13 -18.57
C LEU A 158 31.53 -39.85 -18.52
N GLY A 159 30.74 -40.51 -19.37
CA GLY A 159 29.28 -40.39 -19.38
C GLY A 159 28.65 -40.75 -18.04
N VAL A 160 29.07 -41.86 -17.42
CA VAL A 160 28.59 -42.29 -16.10
C VAL A 160 28.93 -41.27 -15.02
N VAL A 161 30.15 -40.73 -15.01
CA VAL A 161 30.56 -39.71 -14.03
C VAL A 161 29.75 -38.43 -14.17
N VAL A 162 29.53 -37.95 -15.40
CA VAL A 162 28.77 -36.72 -15.67
C VAL A 162 27.30 -36.88 -15.27
N ILE A 163 26.66 -37.98 -15.65
CA ILE A 163 25.27 -38.26 -15.30
C ILE A 163 25.12 -38.43 -13.79
N GLY A 164 26.00 -39.23 -13.16
CA GLY A 164 25.98 -39.43 -11.71
C GLY A 164 26.16 -38.14 -10.92
N GLY A 165 27.10 -37.28 -11.35
CA GLY A 165 27.31 -35.95 -10.75
C GLY A 165 26.10 -35.02 -10.91
N ALA A 166 25.45 -35.02 -12.08
CA ALA A 166 24.25 -34.22 -12.31
C ALA A 166 23.07 -34.68 -11.44
N VAL A 167 22.89 -35.99 -11.26
CA VAL A 167 21.86 -36.56 -10.38
C VAL A 167 22.11 -36.16 -8.92
N LEU A 168 23.35 -36.29 -8.43
CA LEU A 168 23.72 -35.89 -7.06
C LEU A 168 23.50 -34.39 -6.82
N ALA A 169 23.88 -33.54 -7.78
CA ALA A 169 23.66 -32.10 -7.66
C ALA A 169 22.17 -31.74 -7.64
N CYS A 170 21.35 -32.41 -8.46
CA CYS A 170 19.90 -32.22 -8.48
C CYS A 170 19.26 -32.67 -7.16
N TYR A 171 19.67 -33.84 -6.65
CA TYR A 171 19.24 -34.37 -5.35
C TYR A 171 19.58 -33.40 -4.20
N ALA A 172 20.81 -32.88 -4.18
CA ALA A 172 21.23 -31.90 -3.19
C ALA A 172 20.39 -30.62 -3.26
N PHE A 173 20.10 -30.10 -4.46
CA PHE A 173 19.30 -28.88 -4.64
C PHE A 173 17.84 -29.07 -4.18
N LEU A 174 17.26 -30.25 -4.36
CA LEU A 174 15.89 -30.56 -3.92
C LEU A 174 15.78 -30.69 -2.40
N ILE A 175 16.80 -31.21 -1.73
CA ILE A 175 16.77 -31.46 -0.27
C ILE A 175 17.23 -30.23 0.52
N TRP A 176 18.11 -29.39 -0.04
CA TRP A 176 18.63 -28.20 0.61
C TRP A 176 17.60 -27.23 1.23
N PRO A 177 16.43 -26.94 0.61
CA PRO A 177 15.45 -26.04 1.21
C PRO A 177 14.73 -26.63 2.45
N TRP A 178 14.81 -27.94 2.70
CA TRP A 178 14.13 -28.61 3.80
C TRP A 178 15.00 -28.81 5.04
N THR A 179 16.28 -28.49 4.96
CA THR A 179 17.26 -28.68 6.06
C THR A 179 17.60 -27.38 6.80
N LYS A 180 16.86 -26.29 6.56
CA LYS A 180 16.97 -25.00 7.25
C LYS A 180 15.67 -24.64 7.92
#